data_AF-A0A940IY77-F1
#
_entry.id   AF-A0A940IY77-F1
#
_cell.length_a   1.000
_cell.length_b   1.000
_cell.length_c   1.000
_cell.angle_alpha   90.00
_cell.angle_beta   90.00
_cell.angle_gamma   90.00
#
_symmetry.space_group_name_H-M   'P 1'
#
loop_
_entity.id
_entity.type
_entity.pdbx_description
1 polymer ?
#
loop_
_entity_poly.entity_id
_entity_poly.type
_entity_poly.pdbx_seq_one_letter_code
_entity_poly.pdbx_strand_id
1 'polypeptide(L)'
;MFNNAAHNKSKYKPSLVTLMTLSQSNYMLLLRLLADCEVADQTRYFSISPHLSYCLAVHEVTRYTTVVTIEQVSLNTDAQSLKSSQQSSKQSIQAPNEEQVPNQLKQLLTPSMEVRLYHDAQVIDVLSCQNIRTVKPRYDYPNKAMHQPDEKQQIQLFLKEWLQLCLAHGYEAIDITSQQQAS
;
A
#
# COMPACT_ATOMS: atom_id res chain seq x y z
N MET A 1 40.59 -25.64 15.98
CA MET A 1 39.24 -25.93 16.52
C MET A 1 38.37 -24.72 16.23
N PHE A 2 37.49 -24.79 15.23
CA PHE A 2 36.57 -23.70 14.90
C PHE A 2 35.34 -23.80 15.78
N ASN A 3 35.14 -22.81 16.64
CA ASN A 3 34.05 -22.78 17.60
C ASN A 3 32.77 -22.33 16.87
N ASN A 4 31.88 -23.29 16.60
CA ASN A 4 30.60 -23.02 15.94
C ASN A 4 29.60 -22.53 17.00
N ALA A 5 29.67 -21.23 17.31
CA ALA A 5 28.65 -20.56 18.12
C ALA A 5 27.37 -20.50 17.29
N ALA A 6 26.58 -21.57 17.37
CA ALA A 6 25.25 -21.64 16.79
C ALA A 6 24.45 -20.42 17.30
N HIS A 7 24.15 -19.49 16.40
CA HIS A 7 23.22 -18.41 16.63
C HIS A 7 21.86 -19.01 17.02
N ASN A 8 21.62 -19.15 18.32
CA ASN A 8 20.33 -19.50 18.88
C ASN A 8 19.42 -18.28 18.69
N LYS A 9 18.88 -18.11 17.48
CA LYS A 9 17.88 -17.08 17.19
C LYS A 9 16.67 -17.41 18.06
N SER A 10 16.44 -16.56 19.06
CA SER A 10 15.29 -16.67 19.96
C SER A 10 14.02 -16.88 19.14
N LYS A 11 13.28 -17.94 19.45
CA LYS A 11 12.03 -18.28 18.76
C LYS A 11 11.07 -17.11 18.91
N TYR A 12 10.63 -16.53 17.80
CA TYR A 12 9.70 -15.40 17.79
C TYR A 12 8.46 -15.71 18.66
N LYS A 13 8.18 -14.83 19.62
CA LYS A 13 7.02 -14.88 20.49
C LYS A 13 6.21 -13.60 20.25
N PRO A 14 5.11 -13.65 19.50
CA PRO A 14 4.29 -12.46 19.27
C PRO A 14 3.73 -11.96 20.60
N SER A 15 3.92 -10.68 20.87
CA SER A 15 3.27 -9.99 21.98
C SER A 15 1.91 -9.47 21.50
N LEU A 16 0.83 -10.05 22.04
CA LEU A 16 -0.52 -9.62 21.68
C LEU A 16 -0.74 -8.13 22.00
N VAL A 17 -0.20 -7.67 23.13
CA VAL A 17 -0.27 -6.26 23.54
C VAL A 17 0.37 -5.36 22.49
N THR A 18 1.58 -5.72 22.02
CA THR A 18 2.30 -4.91 21.01
C THR A 18 1.53 -4.85 19.70
N LEU A 19 0.94 -5.97 19.25
CA LEU A 19 0.10 -6.01 18.05
C LEU A 19 -1.17 -5.15 18.21
N MET A 20 -1.83 -5.23 19.36
CA MET A 20 -3.02 -4.42 19.64
C MET A 20 -2.69 -2.92 19.67
N THR A 21 -1.62 -2.53 20.36
CA THR A 21 -1.17 -1.12 20.40
C THR A 21 -0.81 -0.61 19.01
N LEU A 22 -0.19 -1.45 18.17
CA LEU A 22 0.14 -1.10 16.80
C LEU A 22 -1.12 -0.89 15.94
N SER A 23 -2.09 -1.80 16.03
CA SER A 23 -3.39 -1.65 15.34
C SER A 23 -4.17 -0.41 15.79
N GLN A 24 -4.16 -0.07 17.09
CA GLN A 24 -4.78 1.17 17.58
C GLN A 24 -4.08 2.43 17.08
N SER A 25 -2.73 2.42 17.06
CA SER A 25 -1.97 3.53 16.49
C SER A 25 -2.29 3.73 15.01
N ASN A 26 -2.36 2.64 14.25
CA ASN A 26 -2.67 2.70 12.82
C ASN A 26 -4.09 3.21 12.58
N TYR A 27 -5.06 2.80 13.42
CA TYR A 27 -6.43 3.32 13.38
C TYR A 27 -6.46 4.84 13.47
N MET A 28 -5.79 5.41 14.48
CA MET A 28 -5.76 6.86 14.66
C MET A 28 -5.06 7.59 13.52
N LEU A 29 -3.99 7.02 12.96
CA LEU A 29 -3.28 7.63 11.83
C LEU A 29 -4.13 7.62 10.55
N LEU A 30 -4.80 6.50 10.26
CA LEU A 30 -5.64 6.40 9.07
C LEU A 30 -6.88 7.28 9.18
N LEU A 31 -7.52 7.35 10.34
CA LEU A 31 -8.66 8.24 10.57
C LEU A 31 -8.27 9.71 10.31
N ARG A 32 -7.08 10.12 10.76
CA ARG A 32 -6.54 11.46 10.47
C ARG A 32 -6.27 11.69 8.98
N LEU A 33 -5.87 10.64 8.26
CA LEU A 33 -5.63 10.72 6.82
C LEU A 33 -6.95 10.78 6.02
N LEU A 34 -7.98 10.05 6.47
CA LEU A 34 -9.34 10.09 5.94
C LEU A 34 -9.98 11.47 6.14
N ALA A 35 -9.68 12.15 7.25
CA ALA A 35 -10.15 13.51 7.56
C ALA A 35 -11.68 13.67 7.42
N ASP A 36 -12.42 12.75 8.05
CA ASP A 36 -13.90 12.68 8.07
C ASP A 36 -14.57 12.39 6.71
N CYS A 37 -13.79 12.06 5.68
CA CYS A 37 -14.29 11.64 4.36
C CYS A 37 -14.44 10.12 4.27
N GLU A 38 -15.37 9.54 5.03
CA GLU A 38 -15.74 8.12 4.96
C GLU A 38 -17.04 7.94 4.17
N VAL A 39 -17.01 8.33 2.89
CA VAL A 39 -18.12 8.07 1.97
C VAL A 39 -17.77 6.86 1.11
N ALA A 40 -18.68 5.88 1.04
CA ALA A 40 -18.49 4.72 0.18
C ALA A 40 -18.26 5.14 -1.27
N ASP A 41 -17.36 4.43 -1.96
CA ASP A 41 -16.91 4.69 -3.32
C ASP A 41 -16.18 6.03 -3.54
N GLN A 42 -15.81 6.73 -2.46
CA GLN A 42 -15.00 7.93 -2.55
C GLN A 42 -13.52 7.56 -2.68
N THR A 43 -12.85 8.17 -3.67
CA THR A 43 -11.39 8.10 -3.81
C THR A 43 -10.79 9.48 -3.61
N ARG A 44 -9.77 9.57 -2.75
CA ARG A 44 -9.00 10.79 -2.52
C ARG A 44 -7.59 10.60 -3.02
N TYR A 45 -7.09 11.59 -3.77
CA TYR A 45 -5.72 11.64 -4.22
C TYR A 45 -4.96 12.70 -3.45
N PHE A 46 -3.73 12.37 -3.08
CA PHE A 46 -2.84 13.32 -2.44
C PHE A 46 -1.39 13.04 -2.83
N SER A 47 -0.62 14.11 -2.93
CA SER A 47 0.82 14.04 -3.12
C SER A 47 1.54 14.47 -1.85
N ILE A 48 2.60 13.74 -1.54
CA ILE A 48 3.53 14.10 -0.45
C ILE A 48 4.83 14.68 -0.99
N SER A 49 5.11 14.45 -2.27
CA SER A 49 6.19 15.08 -3.03
C SER A 49 5.82 15.11 -4.51
N PRO A 50 6.54 15.88 -5.35
CA PRO A 50 6.30 15.92 -6.80
C PRO A 50 6.44 14.60 -7.53
N HIS A 51 7.01 13.57 -6.89
CA HIS A 51 7.24 12.24 -7.47
C HIS A 51 6.54 11.12 -6.68
N LEU A 52 5.80 11.47 -5.63
CA LEU A 52 5.22 10.50 -4.72
C LEU A 52 3.77 10.89 -4.40
N SER A 53 2.87 10.25 -5.15
CA SER A 53 1.43 10.42 -5.07
C SER A 53 0.78 9.13 -4.60
N TYR A 54 -0.32 9.29 -3.88
CA TYR A 54 -1.10 8.19 -3.35
C TYR A 54 -2.58 8.40 -3.63
N CYS A 55 -3.31 7.29 -3.69
CA CYS A 55 -4.76 7.29 -3.62
C CYS A 55 -5.22 6.55 -2.36
N LEU A 56 -6.32 7.04 -1.81
CA LEU A 56 -7.04 6.47 -0.68
C LEU A 56 -8.47 6.23 -1.14
N ALA A 57 -8.85 4.98 -1.34
CA ALA A 57 -10.18 4.61 -1.83
C ALA A 57 -11.00 3.93 -0.72
N VAL A 58 -12.19 4.46 -0.45
CA VAL A 58 -13.15 3.87 0.51
C VAL A 58 -14.08 2.93 -0.26
N HIS A 59 -14.03 1.64 0.03
CA HIS A 59 -14.80 0.61 -0.69
C HIS A 59 -16.12 0.25 0.00
N GLU A 60 -16.12 0.22 1.33
CA GLU A 60 -17.27 -0.19 2.12
C GLU A 60 -17.34 0.66 3.38
N VAL A 61 -18.50 1.21 3.67
CA VAL A 61 -18.78 1.89 4.95
C VAL A 61 -20.02 1.25 5.54
N THR A 62 -19.88 0.66 6.72
CA THR A 62 -20.99 0.16 7.52
C THR A 62 -21.05 0.91 8.84
N ARG A 63 -22.05 0.62 9.68
CA ARG A 63 -22.16 1.24 11.01
C ARG A 63 -20.90 1.06 11.88
N TYR A 64 -20.18 -0.05 11.73
CA TYR A 64 -19.10 -0.43 12.63
C TYR A 64 -17.75 -0.62 11.94
N THR A 65 -17.73 -0.68 10.61
CA THR A 65 -16.51 -0.93 9.88
C THR A 65 -16.42 -0.13 8.59
N THR A 66 -15.21 0.32 8.28
CA THR A 66 -14.87 0.93 7.00
C THR A 66 -13.74 0.15 6.34
N VAL A 67 -13.87 -0.16 5.05
CA VAL A 67 -12.82 -0.81 4.24
C VAL A 67 -12.21 0.22 3.32
N VAL A 68 -10.89 0.32 3.37
CA VAL A 68 -10.12 1.33 2.64
C VAL A 68 -8.92 0.66 1.97
N THR A 69 -8.57 1.15 0.79
CA THR A 69 -7.31 0.82 0.13
C THR A 69 -6.43 2.05 0.05
N ILE A 70 -5.15 1.89 0.37
CA ILE A 70 -4.10 2.90 0.16
C ILE A 70 -3.16 2.36 -0.91
N GLU A 71 -2.94 3.12 -1.97
CA GLU A 71 -2.03 2.72 -3.05
C GLU A 71 -1.12 3.88 -3.45
N GLN A 72 0.12 3.55 -3.81
CA GLN A 72 0.99 4.49 -4.51
C GLN A 72 0.58 4.57 -5.97
N VAL A 73 0.30 5.79 -6.41
CA VAL A 73 0.05 6.11 -7.81
C VAL A 73 1.40 6.36 -8.47
N SER A 74 1.74 5.55 -9.47
CA SER A 74 2.85 5.88 -10.35
C SER A 74 2.46 7.13 -11.14
N LEU A 75 3.33 8.14 -11.17
CA LEU A 75 3.25 9.16 -12.21
C LEU A 75 3.57 8.45 -13.52
N ASN A 76 2.53 7.96 -14.17
CA ASN A 76 2.65 7.71 -15.58
C ASN A 76 2.90 9.09 -16.19
N THR A 77 4.05 9.28 -16.83
CA THR A 77 4.24 10.34 -17.80
C THR A 77 3.34 10.04 -19.01
N ASP A 78 2.01 9.99 -18.79
CA ASP A 78 0.98 9.70 -19.78
C ASP A 78 0.60 10.98 -20.53
N ALA A 79 1.60 11.64 -21.11
CA ALA A 79 1.36 12.61 -22.18
C ALA A 79 1.24 11.94 -23.56
N GLN A 80 1.36 10.61 -23.68
CA GLN A 80 1.42 9.93 -25.00
C GLN A 80 0.62 8.62 -25.18
N SER A 81 -0.15 8.14 -24.20
CA SER A 81 -0.96 6.90 -24.40
C SER A 81 -2.30 7.13 -25.15
N LEU A 82 -2.63 8.38 -25.49
CA LEU A 82 -3.84 8.74 -26.25
C LEU A 82 -3.61 8.87 -27.78
N LYS A 83 -2.61 8.20 -28.39
CA LYS A 83 -2.54 8.06 -29.87
C LYS A 83 -1.80 6.78 -30.30
N SER A 84 -2.38 5.60 -30.08
CA SER A 84 -1.90 4.39 -30.77
C SER A 84 -3.05 3.43 -31.08
N SER A 85 -4.05 3.96 -31.78
CA SER A 85 -4.78 3.18 -32.77
C SER A 85 -4.64 3.91 -34.09
N GLN A 86 -3.53 3.67 -34.78
CA GLN A 86 -3.46 3.43 -36.23
C GLN A 86 -2.01 3.44 -36.74
N GLN A 87 -1.71 2.37 -37.47
CA GLN A 87 -0.72 2.22 -38.53
C GLN A 87 0.74 1.90 -38.18
N SER A 88 1.05 0.64 -38.49
CA SER A 88 2.33 0.03 -38.78
C SER A 88 3.31 0.90 -39.60
N SER A 89 4.58 0.56 -39.43
CA SER A 89 5.72 0.71 -40.36
C SER A 89 6.47 2.04 -40.39
N LYS A 90 7.65 2.10 -39.74
CA LYS A 90 8.99 1.93 -40.34
C LYS A 90 10.09 2.28 -39.33
N GLN A 91 11.22 1.57 -39.47
CA GLN A 91 12.44 1.61 -38.68
C GLN A 91 13.15 2.98 -38.70
N SER A 92 13.73 3.39 -37.58
CA SER A 92 15.08 3.99 -37.53
C SER A 92 15.64 4.06 -36.10
N ILE A 93 16.96 3.96 -36.02
CA ILE A 93 17.84 3.68 -34.87
C ILE A 93 18.21 4.96 -34.10
N GLN A 94 18.25 4.95 -32.74
CA GLN A 94 19.30 5.61 -31.92
C GLN A 94 19.15 5.37 -30.39
N ALA A 95 20.30 5.25 -29.72
CA ALA A 95 20.57 4.83 -28.32
C ALA A 95 20.28 5.90 -27.23
N PRO A 96 20.48 5.64 -25.92
CA PRO A 96 20.49 4.37 -25.18
C PRO A 96 19.16 4.19 -24.41
N ASN A 97 18.71 2.95 -24.29
CA ASN A 97 17.42 2.61 -23.68
C ASN A 97 17.43 2.98 -22.19
N GLU A 98 16.74 4.05 -21.80
CA GLU A 98 16.15 4.10 -20.46
C GLU A 98 15.29 2.84 -20.36
N GLU A 99 15.73 1.88 -19.54
CA GLU A 99 15.06 0.60 -19.35
C GLU A 99 13.59 0.86 -19.06
N GLN A 100 12.75 0.66 -20.08
CA GLN A 100 11.31 0.69 -19.94
C GLN A 100 10.94 -0.47 -19.03
N VAL A 101 10.93 -0.22 -17.71
CA VAL A 101 10.44 -1.18 -16.73
C VAL A 101 9.02 -1.53 -17.19
N PRO A 102 8.75 -2.81 -17.56
CA PRO A 102 7.47 -3.25 -18.06
C PRO A 102 6.35 -2.74 -17.13
N ASN A 103 5.25 -2.22 -17.67
CA ASN A 103 4.12 -1.74 -16.86
C ASN A 103 3.63 -2.80 -15.84
N GLN A 104 3.81 -4.09 -16.15
CA GLN A 104 3.55 -5.20 -15.23
C GLN A 104 4.51 -5.23 -14.03
N LEU A 105 5.80 -4.94 -14.23
CA LEU A 105 6.77 -4.81 -13.13
C LEU A 105 6.52 -3.54 -12.33
N LYS A 106 6.07 -2.44 -12.96
CA LYS A 106 5.69 -1.23 -12.23
C LYS A 106 4.54 -1.50 -11.25
N GLN A 107 3.49 -2.19 -11.70
CA GLN A 107 2.35 -2.59 -10.83
C GLN A 107 2.78 -3.52 -9.68
N LEU A 108 3.80 -4.35 -9.89
CA LEU A 108 4.34 -5.22 -8.85
C LEU A 108 5.14 -4.44 -7.77
N LEU A 109 5.73 -3.31 -8.16
CA LEU A 109 6.62 -2.51 -7.31
C LEU A 109 5.93 -1.34 -6.63
N THR A 110 4.70 -0.99 -7.05
CA THR A 110 3.89 0.03 -6.38
C THR A 110 3.24 -0.56 -5.11
N PRO A 111 3.52 -0.02 -3.91
CA PRO A 111 2.88 -0.48 -2.69
C PRO A 111 1.37 -0.21 -2.74
N SER A 112 0.59 -1.24 -2.41
CA SER A 112 -0.86 -1.20 -2.24
C SER A 112 -1.23 -2.02 -1.01
N MET A 113 -2.14 -1.51 -0.18
CA MET A 113 -2.64 -2.20 1.01
C MET A 113 -4.13 -1.97 1.20
N GLU A 114 -4.86 -3.06 1.43
CA GLU A 114 -6.28 -3.03 1.78
C GLU A 114 -6.42 -3.26 3.30
N VAL A 115 -7.16 -2.37 3.96
CA VAL A 115 -7.30 -2.35 5.42
C VAL A 115 -8.76 -2.20 5.82
N ARG A 116 -9.10 -2.75 6.98
CA ARG A 116 -10.42 -2.60 7.59
C ARG A 116 -10.27 -1.89 8.94
N LEU A 117 -10.98 -0.78 9.11
CA LEU A 117 -11.16 -0.09 10.37
C LEU A 117 -12.36 -0.72 11.10
N TYR A 118 -12.18 -1.03 12.39
CA TYR A 118 -13.24 -1.41 13.31
C TYR A 118 -13.45 -0.24 14.29
N HIS A 119 -14.58 0.44 14.18
CA HIS A 119 -14.82 1.69 14.92
C HIS A 119 -15.19 1.45 16.39
N ASP A 120 -15.77 0.28 16.70
CA ASP A 120 -16.12 -0.15 18.04
C ASP A 120 -14.88 -0.48 18.89
N ALA A 121 -13.94 -1.22 18.32
CA ALA A 121 -12.69 -1.58 18.97
C ALA A 121 -11.56 -0.57 18.72
N GLN A 122 -11.77 0.43 17.85
CA GLN A 122 -10.78 1.45 17.44
C GLN A 122 -9.46 0.85 16.98
N VAL A 123 -9.56 -0.20 16.14
CA VAL A 123 -8.41 -0.94 15.61
C VAL A 123 -8.51 -1.09 14.11
N ILE A 124 -7.35 -1.30 13.48
CA ILE A 124 -7.25 -1.70 12.07
C ILE A 124 -6.80 -3.16 11.98
N ASP A 125 -7.35 -3.88 11.00
CA ASP A 125 -6.77 -5.12 10.49
C ASP A 125 -6.37 -4.96 9.03
N VAL A 126 -5.21 -5.50 8.67
CA VAL A 126 -4.69 -5.46 7.30
C VAL A 126 -5.23 -6.68 6.57
N LEU A 127 -6.04 -6.46 5.54
CA LEU A 127 -6.68 -7.51 4.76
C LEU A 127 -5.75 -8.06 3.67
N SER A 128 -5.00 -7.17 3.00
CA SER A 128 -4.05 -7.56 1.94
C SER A 128 -2.92 -6.54 1.77
N CYS A 129 -1.77 -7.01 1.27
CA CYS A 129 -0.61 -6.18 0.91
C CYS A 129 -0.06 -6.65 -0.43
N GLN A 130 0.06 -5.77 -1.44
CA GLN A 130 0.72 -6.02 -2.74
C GLN A 130 0.31 -7.35 -3.39
N ASN A 131 -1.01 -7.56 -3.55
CA ASN A 131 -1.64 -8.78 -4.10
C ASN A 131 -1.53 -10.07 -3.26
N ILE A 132 -0.90 -10.03 -2.08
CA ILE A 132 -0.95 -11.13 -1.11
C ILE A 132 -2.17 -10.92 -0.22
N ARG A 133 -3.27 -11.63 -0.53
CA ARG A 133 -4.45 -11.71 0.33
C ARG A 133 -4.21 -12.76 1.41
N THR A 134 -4.50 -12.42 2.67
CA THR A 134 -4.52 -13.36 3.81
C THR A 134 -3.14 -13.82 4.31
N VAL A 135 -2.49 -12.99 5.14
CA VAL A 135 -1.36 -13.46 5.96
C VAL A 135 -1.92 -14.17 7.19
N LYS A 136 -1.63 -15.47 7.32
CA LYS A 136 -2.09 -16.24 8.49
C LYS A 136 -1.48 -15.67 9.77
N PRO A 137 -2.21 -15.62 10.90
CA PRO A 137 -1.72 -15.09 12.17
C PRO A 137 -0.44 -15.76 12.70
N ARG A 138 -0.16 -16.98 12.24
CA ARG A 138 1.05 -17.73 12.58
C ARG A 138 1.33 -18.76 11.49
N TYR A 139 2.57 -18.81 11.03
CA TYR A 139 3.11 -19.93 10.28
C TYR A 139 4.01 -20.76 11.19
N ASP A 140 3.82 -22.08 11.20
CA ASP A 140 4.78 -22.97 11.84
C ASP A 140 6.04 -23.03 10.98
N TYR A 141 7.18 -22.63 11.57
CA TYR A 141 8.47 -22.70 10.90
C TYR A 141 9.21 -23.99 11.28
N PRO A 142 9.80 -24.72 10.32
CA PRO A 142 9.92 -24.40 8.90
C PRO A 142 8.64 -24.69 8.09
N ASN A 143 8.19 -23.68 7.34
CA ASN A 143 7.05 -23.71 6.43
C ASN A 143 7.56 -24.00 5.00
N LYS A 144 6.85 -24.82 4.20
CA LYS A 144 7.18 -25.10 2.78
C LYS A 144 7.29 -23.85 1.88
N ALA A 145 6.57 -22.77 2.22
CA ALA A 145 6.61 -21.45 1.58
C ALA A 145 7.59 -20.48 2.27
N MET A 146 8.32 -20.92 3.30
CA MET A 146 9.32 -20.15 4.07
C MET A 146 8.81 -18.85 4.71
N HIS A 147 7.50 -18.73 4.97
CA HIS A 147 6.93 -17.57 5.65
C HIS A 147 7.56 -17.34 7.03
N GLN A 148 7.85 -16.08 7.35
CA GLN A 148 8.45 -15.71 8.63
C GLN A 148 7.39 -15.64 9.75
N PRO A 149 7.76 -15.97 11.00
CA PRO A 149 6.82 -15.94 12.12
C PRO A 149 6.21 -14.56 12.42
N ASP A 150 6.88 -13.47 12.01
CA ASP A 150 6.56 -12.08 12.34
C ASP A 150 5.93 -11.28 11.19
N GLU A 151 5.56 -11.93 10.08
CA GLU A 151 5.01 -11.27 8.89
C GLU A 151 3.82 -10.34 9.20
N LYS A 152 2.88 -10.79 10.05
CA LYS A 152 1.75 -9.93 10.45
C LYS A 152 2.22 -8.65 11.16
N GLN A 153 3.21 -8.77 12.04
CA GLN A 153 3.77 -7.62 12.74
C GLN A 153 4.54 -6.70 11.78
N GLN A 154 5.32 -7.27 10.86
CA GLN A 154 6.05 -6.49 9.85
C GLN A 154 5.09 -5.71 8.94
N ILE A 155 3.98 -6.33 8.50
CA ILE A 155 2.97 -5.66 7.68
C ILE A 155 2.28 -4.53 8.44
N GLN A 156 1.93 -4.75 9.71
CA GLN A 156 1.35 -3.69 10.54
C GLN A 156 2.33 -2.54 10.81
N LEU A 157 3.63 -2.83 10.95
CA LEU A 157 4.68 -1.83 11.11
C LEU A 157 4.87 -1.03 9.82
N PHE A 158 4.91 -1.71 8.68
CA PHE A 158 4.98 -1.06 7.37
C PHE A 158 3.80 -0.10 7.16
N LEU A 159 2.57 -0.53 7.46
CA LEU A 159 1.40 0.36 7.41
C LEU A 159 1.60 1.59 8.30
N LYS A 160 2.12 1.41 9.52
CA LYS A 160 2.37 2.52 10.43
C LYS A 160 3.33 3.54 9.83
N GLU A 161 4.48 3.09 9.35
CA GLU A 161 5.51 3.93 8.75
C GLU A 161 4.97 4.65 7.51
N TRP A 162 4.19 3.95 6.69
CA TRP A 162 3.56 4.53 5.51
C TRP A 162 2.57 5.64 5.87
N LEU A 163 1.67 5.40 6.84
CA LEU A 163 0.71 6.41 7.30
C LEU A 163 1.42 7.61 7.94
N GLN A 164 2.47 7.37 8.73
CA GLN A 164 3.29 8.44 9.31
C GLN A 164 3.96 9.27 8.24
N LEU A 165 4.52 8.63 7.20
CA LEU A 165 5.12 9.30 6.06
C LEU A 165 4.09 10.21 5.36
N CYS A 166 2.89 9.68 5.10
CA CYS A 166 1.80 10.41 4.46
C CYS A 166 1.36 11.63 5.28
N LEU A 167 1.23 11.49 6.60
CA LEU A 167 0.81 12.59 7.47
C LEU A 167 1.91 13.63 7.71
N ALA A 168 3.19 13.24 7.72
CA ALA A 168 4.31 14.12 8.02
C ALA A 168 4.62 15.12 6.90
N HIS A 169 4.41 14.72 5.64
CA HIS A 169 4.76 15.53 4.46
C HIS A 169 3.63 16.45 3.99
N GLY A 170 2.48 16.42 4.67
CA GLY A 170 1.28 17.16 4.27
C GLY A 170 0.61 16.53 3.05
N TYR A 171 -0.71 16.61 2.99
CA TYR A 171 -1.47 16.24 1.81
C TYR A 171 -1.73 17.51 0.99
N GLU A 172 -1.11 17.62 -0.18
CA GLU A 172 -1.70 18.46 -1.23
C GLU A 172 -2.83 17.65 -1.85
N ALA A 173 -4.08 18.00 -1.53
CA ALA A 173 -5.24 17.37 -2.13
C ALA A 173 -5.21 17.66 -3.63
N ILE A 174 -5.17 16.61 -4.44
CA ILE A 174 -5.29 16.75 -5.89
C ILE A 174 -6.75 16.49 -6.21
N ASP A 175 -7.49 17.58 -6.47
CA ASP A 175 -8.81 17.48 -7.06
C ASP A 175 -8.64 17.06 -8.53
N ILE A 176 -8.82 15.77 -8.83
CA ILE A 176 -8.93 15.30 -10.23
C ILE A 176 -10.32 15.62 -10.81
N THR A 177 -10.91 16.73 -10.42
CA THR A 177 -12.22 17.19 -10.87
C THR A 177 -12.05 18.27 -11.92
N SER A 178 -11.50 17.93 -13.09
CA SER A 178 -11.65 18.74 -14.31
C SER A 178 -11.03 18.06 -15.52
N GLN A 179 -11.64 16.97 -16.02
CA GLN A 179 -11.59 16.59 -17.45
C GLN A 179 -12.48 15.37 -17.73
N GLN A 180 -13.81 15.54 -17.67
CA GLN A 180 -14.76 14.67 -18.38
C GLN A 180 -16.16 15.31 -18.45
N GLN A 181 -16.22 16.52 -19.02
CA GLN A 181 -17.41 17.03 -19.71
C GLN A 181 -16.93 17.71 -21.00
N ALA A 182 -16.66 16.90 -22.02
CA ALA A 182 -16.53 17.36 -23.39
C ALA A 182 -17.00 16.25 -24.34
N SER A 183 -18.01 16.60 -25.13
CA SER A 183 -18.67 15.87 -26.22
C SER A 183 -19.96 15.14 -25.85
#